data_AF-A0A959CCG3-F1
#
_entry.id   AF-A0A959CCG3-F1
#
_cell.length_a   1.000
_cell.length_b   1.000
_cell.length_c   1.000
_cell.angle_alpha   90.00
_cell.angle_beta   90.00
_cell.angle_gamma   90.00
#
_symmetry.space_group_name_H-M   'P 1'
#
loop_
_entity.id
_entity.type
_entity.pdbx_description
1 polymer ?
#
loop_
_entity_poly.entity_id
_entity_poly.type
_entity_poly.pdbx_seq_one_letter_code
_entity_poly.pdbx_strand_id
1 'polypeptide(L)'
;GSRRYVKALPPGEPHFWCSATLYPPDMQVRREAVFRNWLKTHPAPAPRALMTLHRTGSVGDPENDYIMNRGGRVCTVSITQIILTGERARMRYFDLLGGKRDTRRLSTRERRKI
;
A
#
# COMPACT_ATOMS: atom_id res chain seq x y z
N GLY A 1 -14.96 -1.19 -19.33
CA GLY A 1 -13.52 -1.08 -19.65
C GLY A 1 -13.07 -2.34 -20.36
N SER A 2 -12.61 -2.22 -21.61
CA SER A 2 -12.33 -3.34 -22.53
C SER A 2 -10.84 -3.66 -22.67
N ARG A 3 -9.95 -2.80 -22.17
CA ARG A 3 -8.49 -2.98 -22.26
C ARG A 3 -7.88 -3.22 -20.88
N ARG A 4 -7.23 -4.37 -20.72
CA ARG A 4 -6.48 -4.74 -19.50
C ARG A 4 -5.03 -4.31 -19.65
N TYR A 5 -4.46 -3.73 -18.61
CA TYR A 5 -3.04 -3.38 -18.54
C TYR A 5 -2.37 -4.35 -17.58
N VAL A 6 -1.56 -5.27 -18.11
CA VAL A 6 -0.82 -6.27 -17.34
C VAL A 6 0.67 -5.99 -17.51
N LYS A 7 1.38 -5.91 -16.39
CA LYS A 7 2.83 -5.75 -16.36
C LYS A 7 3.42 -6.82 -15.45
N ALA A 8 4.36 -7.60 -15.96
CA ALA A 8 5.16 -8.49 -15.13
C ALA A 8 6.16 -7.64 -14.33
N LEU A 9 6.21 -7.87 -13.02
CA LEU A 9 7.08 -7.15 -12.10
C LEU A 9 8.05 -8.15 -11.44
N PRO A 10 9.36 -7.87 -11.40
CA PRO A 10 10.33 -8.76 -10.76
C PRO A 10 9.99 -8.99 -9.27
N PRO A 11 9.93 -10.24 -8.80
CA PRO A 11 9.46 -10.54 -7.43
C PRO A 11 10.48 -10.19 -6.34
N GLY A 12 11.75 -9.99 -6.70
CA GLY A 12 12.84 -9.71 -5.76
C GLY A 12 13.02 -8.23 -5.41
N GLU A 13 12.23 -7.33 -5.98
CA GLU A 13 12.37 -5.89 -5.78
C GLU A 13 11.08 -5.25 -5.23
N PRO A 14 11.19 -4.17 -4.43
CA PRO A 14 10.02 -3.45 -3.97
C PRO A 14 9.35 -2.67 -5.12
N HIS A 15 8.02 -2.77 -5.19
CA HIS A 15 7.18 -2.08 -6.17
C HIS A 15 6.29 -1.04 -5.50
N PHE A 16 5.91 -0.03 -6.27
CA PHE A 16 5.01 1.04 -5.85
C PHE A 16 3.78 1.06 -6.76
N TRP A 17 2.60 1.23 -6.16
CA TRP A 17 1.35 1.41 -6.89
C TRP A 17 0.60 2.63 -6.37
N CYS A 18 0.03 3.37 -7.31
CA CYS A 18 -0.76 4.56 -7.06
C CYS A 18 -2.01 4.51 -7.95
N SER A 19 -3.14 5.06 -7.48
CA SER A 19 -4.36 5.08 -8.28
C SER A 19 -4.23 6.09 -9.42
N ALA A 20 -4.27 5.60 -10.66
CA ALA A 20 -4.17 6.44 -11.86
C ALA A 20 -5.35 7.40 -12.06
N THR A 21 -6.52 7.08 -11.49
CA THR A 21 -7.71 7.95 -11.57
C THR A 21 -7.73 9.03 -10.48
N LEU A 22 -6.97 8.84 -9.40
CA LEU A 22 -6.98 9.73 -8.24
C LEU A 22 -5.84 10.75 -8.23
N TYR A 23 -4.70 10.39 -8.84
CA TYR A 23 -3.48 11.19 -8.84
C TYR A 23 -3.02 11.45 -10.28
N PRO A 24 -2.76 12.72 -10.65
CA PRO A 24 -2.18 13.04 -11.95
C PRO A 24 -0.75 12.48 -12.08
N PRO A 25 -0.22 12.32 -13.31
CA PRO A 25 1.06 11.66 -13.55
C PRO A 25 2.24 12.24 -12.75
N ASP A 26 2.33 13.56 -12.63
CA ASP A 26 3.37 14.25 -11.85
C ASP A 26 3.30 13.87 -10.35
N MET A 27 2.08 13.75 -9.81
CA MET A 27 1.89 13.36 -8.42
C MET A 27 2.21 11.88 -8.17
N GLN A 28 1.93 11.01 -9.14
CA GLN A 28 2.35 9.60 -9.07
C GLN A 28 3.88 9.49 -8.97
N VAL A 29 4.61 10.28 -9.78
CA VAL A 29 6.09 10.34 -9.74
C VAL A 29 6.60 10.85 -8.38
N ARG A 30 6.02 11.94 -7.85
CA ARG A 30 6.42 12.50 -6.55
C ARG A 30 6.19 11.50 -5.41
N ARG A 31 5.03 10.84 -5.40
CA ARG A 31 4.72 9.81 -4.40
C ARG A 31 5.67 8.62 -4.52
N GLU A 32 5.93 8.14 -5.73
CA GLU A 32 6.91 7.06 -5.92
C GLU A 32 8.30 7.49 -5.42
N ALA A 33 8.72 8.73 -5.66
CA ALA A 33 10.01 9.25 -5.19
C ALA A 33 10.13 9.19 -3.65
N VAL A 34 9.06 9.45 -2.90
CA VAL A 34 9.03 9.27 -1.43
C VAL A 34 9.37 7.83 -1.05
N PHE A 35 8.74 6.85 -1.69
CA PHE A 35 9.02 5.42 -1.45
C PHE A 35 10.46 5.05 -1.84
N ARG A 36 10.91 5.45 -3.03
CA ARG A 36 12.26 5.12 -3.53
C ARG A 36 13.35 5.74 -2.67
N ASN A 37 13.16 6.97 -2.20
CA ASN A 37 14.10 7.61 -1.28
C ASN A 37 14.11 6.93 0.08
N TRP A 38 12.95 6.53 0.60
CA TRP A 38 12.86 5.79 1.85
C TRP A 38 13.58 4.42 1.80
N LEU A 39 13.51 3.73 0.66
CA LEU A 39 14.22 2.46 0.46
C LEU A 39 15.75 2.58 0.52
N LYS A 40 16.33 3.75 0.22
CA LYS A 40 17.78 3.97 0.31
C LYS A 40 18.32 3.74 1.72
N THR A 41 17.49 4.01 2.74
CA THR A 41 17.84 3.78 4.15
C THR A 41 17.17 2.52 4.73
N HIS A 42 16.35 1.81 3.93
CA HIS A 42 15.61 0.61 4.33
C HIS A 42 15.68 -0.46 3.22
N PRO A 43 16.86 -1.03 2.91
CA PRO A 43 17.04 -1.91 1.75
C PRO A 43 16.25 -3.23 1.87
N ALA A 44 15.98 -3.71 3.08
CA ALA A 44 15.17 -4.90 3.36
C ALA A 44 14.07 -4.55 4.39
N PRO A 45 13.01 -3.84 3.96
CA PRO A 45 12.09 -3.24 4.90
C PRO A 45 11.19 -4.27 5.58
N ALA A 46 11.21 -4.30 6.91
CA ALA A 46 10.28 -5.12 7.68
C ALA A 46 8.82 -4.63 7.52
N PRO A 47 7.80 -5.51 7.64
CA PRO A 47 6.40 -5.11 7.48
C PRO A 47 5.95 -3.96 8.38
N ARG A 48 6.49 -3.85 9.60
CA ARG A 48 6.21 -2.74 10.51
C ARG A 48 6.77 -1.42 9.97
N ALA A 49 7.97 -1.41 9.41
CA ALA A 49 8.59 -0.21 8.85
C ALA A 49 7.80 0.28 7.61
N LEU A 50 7.35 -0.64 6.74
CA LEU A 50 6.45 -0.30 5.63
C LEU A 50 5.13 0.30 6.10
N MET A 51 4.53 -0.26 7.17
CA MET A 51 3.32 0.32 7.76
C MET A 51 3.55 1.74 8.29
N THR A 52 4.71 1.99 8.91
CA THR A 52 5.09 3.34 9.33
C THR A 52 5.18 4.27 8.14
N LEU A 53 5.89 3.88 7.06
CA LEU A 53 5.95 4.67 5.84
C LEU A 53 4.55 4.97 5.27
N HIS A 54 3.65 3.98 5.21
CA HIS A 54 2.29 4.22 4.71
C HIS A 54 1.52 5.25 5.54
N ARG A 55 1.86 5.41 6.82
CA ARG A 55 1.23 6.37 7.71
C ARG A 55 1.86 7.76 7.69
N THR A 56 3.15 7.84 7.35
CA THR A 56 3.93 9.08 7.46
C THR A 56 4.47 9.59 6.13
N GLY A 57 4.31 8.84 5.04
CA GLY A 57 4.77 9.19 3.71
C GLY A 57 4.08 10.47 3.23
N SER A 58 4.88 11.49 2.99
CA SER A 58 4.40 12.81 2.63
C SER A 58 5.16 13.35 1.43
N VAL A 59 4.44 14.00 0.52
CA VAL A 59 4.98 14.80 -0.58
C VAL A 59 5.00 16.29 -0.22
N GLY A 60 4.72 16.64 1.03
CA GLY A 60 4.56 18.01 1.52
C GLY A 60 3.19 18.61 1.25
N ASP A 61 2.19 17.78 0.92
CA ASP A 61 0.84 18.22 0.57
C ASP A 61 -0.18 17.21 1.12
N PRO A 62 -0.90 17.54 2.21
CA PRO A 62 -1.87 16.63 2.83
C PRO A 62 -2.96 16.10 1.88
N GLU A 63 -3.27 16.82 0.81
CA GLU A 63 -4.25 16.36 -0.19
C GLU A 63 -3.73 15.20 -1.05
N ASN A 64 -2.40 15.05 -1.10
CA ASN A 64 -1.68 14.10 -1.95
C ASN A 64 -0.62 13.27 -1.20
N ASP A 65 -0.61 13.32 0.13
CA ASP A 65 0.18 12.46 1.01
C ASP A 65 -0.37 11.02 1.05
N TYR A 66 0.40 10.07 1.58
CA TYR A 66 0.01 8.66 1.58
C TYR A 66 -1.29 8.42 2.35
N ILE A 67 -1.43 9.06 3.51
CA ILE A 67 -2.72 9.32 4.12
C ILE A 67 -3.21 10.66 3.56
N MET A 68 -4.15 10.61 2.61
CA MET A 68 -4.67 11.80 1.97
C MET A 68 -5.84 12.39 2.77
N ASN A 69 -5.96 13.72 2.74
CA ASN A 69 -7.15 14.44 3.20
C ASN A 69 -7.38 15.69 2.34
N ARG A 70 -8.35 15.61 1.41
CA ARG A 70 -8.77 16.72 0.54
C ARG A 70 -9.91 17.50 1.19
N GLY A 71 -9.55 18.39 2.12
CA GLY A 71 -10.49 19.27 2.82
C GLY A 71 -11.63 18.54 3.54
N GLY A 72 -11.37 17.34 4.10
CA GLY A 72 -12.37 16.53 4.81
C GLY A 72 -13.43 15.87 3.92
N ARG A 73 -13.39 16.08 2.60
CA ARG A 73 -14.37 15.53 1.65
C ARG A 73 -13.98 14.16 1.12
N VAL A 74 -12.70 14.00 0.79
CA VAL A 74 -12.11 12.74 0.33
C VAL A 74 -10.87 12.48 1.15
N CYS A 75 -10.84 11.37 1.89
CA CYS A 75 -9.72 11.03 2.75
C CYS A 75 -9.42 9.53 2.75
N THR A 76 -8.20 9.16 3.14
CA THR A 76 -7.83 7.77 3.40
C THR A 76 -8.52 7.31 4.69
N VAL A 77 -9.47 6.38 4.55
CA VAL A 77 -10.23 5.87 5.71
C VAL A 77 -9.57 4.67 6.39
N SER A 78 -8.71 3.94 5.68
CA SER A 78 -8.06 2.75 6.23
C SER A 78 -6.76 2.40 5.53
N ILE A 79 -5.95 1.57 6.19
CA ILE A 79 -4.79 0.89 5.59
C ILE A 79 -4.96 -0.61 5.79
N THR A 80 -4.85 -1.38 4.70
CA THR A 80 -4.80 -2.84 4.74
C THR A 80 -3.41 -3.31 4.35
N GLN A 81 -2.79 -4.13 5.21
CA GLN A 81 -1.49 -4.76 4.93
C GLN A 81 -1.65 -6.27 4.86
N ILE A 82 -1.14 -6.88 3.80
CA ILE A 82 -1.08 -8.33 3.64
C ILE A 82 0.39 -8.75 3.68
N ILE A 83 0.71 -9.70 4.56
CA ILE A 83 2.05 -10.28 4.69
C ILE A 83 1.94 -11.76 4.32
N LEU A 84 2.67 -12.17 3.28
CA LEU A 84 2.76 -13.56 2.86
C LEU A 84 4.01 -14.21 3.49
N THR A 85 3.87 -15.43 3.99
CA THR A 85 4.96 -16.21 4.57
C THR A 85 4.72 -17.69 4.26
N GLY A 86 5.42 -18.20 3.23
CA GLY A 86 5.11 -19.51 2.66
C GLY A 86 3.65 -19.58 2.19
N GLU A 87 2.92 -20.62 2.61
CA GLU A 87 1.52 -20.85 2.24
C GLU A 87 0.50 -20.12 3.14
N ARG A 88 0.95 -19.13 3.91
CA ARG A 88 0.11 -18.39 4.85
C ARG A 88 0.14 -16.91 4.52
N ALA A 89 -1.02 -16.28 4.60
CA ALA A 89 -1.13 -14.82 4.57
C ALA A 89 -1.64 -14.31 5.92
N ARG A 90 -1.13 -13.15 6.34
CA ARG A 90 -1.68 -12.38 7.46
C ARG A 90 -2.14 -11.03 6.92
N MET A 91 -3.44 -10.80 6.94
CA MET A 91 -4.05 -9.51 6.63
C MET A 91 -4.24 -8.72 7.92
N ARG A 92 -3.83 -7.47 7.93
CA ARG A 92 -4.03 -6.51 9.02
C ARG A 92 -4.79 -5.33 8.48
N TYR A 93 -5.93 -5.04 9.08
CA TYR A 93 -6.77 -3.89 8.75
C TYR A 93 -6.63 -2.83 9.84
N PHE A 94 -6.46 -1.58 9.42
CA PHE A 94 -6.38 -0.41 10.29
C PHE A 94 -7.38 0.63 9.81
N ASP A 95 -8.47 0.79 10.55
CA ASP A 95 -9.38 1.91 10.40
C ASP A 95 -8.72 3.18 10.96
N LEU A 96 -8.58 4.20 10.12
CA LEU A 96 -7.96 5.48 10.49
C LEU A 96 -8.98 6.46 11.07
N LEU A 97 -10.27 6.26 10.86
CA LEU A 97 -11.33 7.14 11.35
C LEU A 97 -11.86 6.67 12.71
N GLY A 98 -12.22 5.39 12.81
CA GLY A 98 -12.75 4.78 14.04
C GLY A 98 -11.69 4.12 14.92
N GLY A 99 -10.44 4.03 14.45
CA GLY A 99 -9.32 3.46 15.22
C GLY A 99 -9.35 1.95 15.39
N LYS A 100 -10.37 1.25 14.86
CA LYS A 100 -10.50 -0.21 14.91
C LYS A 100 -9.33 -0.89 14.19
N ARG A 101 -8.90 -2.02 14.75
CA ARG A 101 -7.87 -2.87 14.15
C ARG A 101 -8.39 -4.30 14.08
N ASP A 102 -8.14 -4.97 12.97
CA ASP A 102 -8.45 -6.39 12.81
C ASP A 102 -7.25 -7.12 12.20
N THR A 103 -7.14 -8.42 12.49
CA THR A 103 -6.12 -9.28 11.90
C THR A 103 -6.71 -10.62 11.53
N ARG A 104 -6.59 -10.99 10.27
CA ARG A 104 -7.04 -12.27 9.72
C ARG A 104 -5.87 -13.08 9.23
N ARG A 105 -5.90 -14.37 9.50
CA ARG A 105 -4.95 -15.35 8.97
C ARG A 105 -5.64 -16.12 7.86
N LEU A 106 -4.99 -16.25 6.72
CA LEU A 106 -5.50 -16.92 5.53
C LEU A 106 -4.51 -18.04 5.15
N SER A 107 -5.06 -19.15 4.68
CA SER A 107 -4.31 -20.19 3.98
C SER A 107 -4.34 -19.89 2.48
N THR A 108 -3.20 -20.00 1.79
CA THR A 108 -3.14 -19.86 0.33
C THR A 108 -3.24 -21.19 -0.39
N ARG A 109 -3.50 -22.30 0.31
CA ARG A 109 -3.78 -23.60 -0.35
C ARG A 109 -5.07 -23.51 -1.15
N GLU A 110 -5.02 -23.92 -2.40
CA GLU A 110 -6.23 -24.23 -3.17
C GLU A 110 -7.06 -25.25 -2.37
N ARG A 111 -8.34 -24.94 -2.15
CA ARG A 111 -9.29 -25.99 -1.79
C ARG A 111 -9.39 -26.88 -3.03
N ARG A 112 -8.67 -28.00 -3.05
CA ARG A 112 -9.03 -29.11 -3.95
C ARG A 112 -10.48 -29.46 -3.64
N LYS A 113 -11.39 -29.15 -4.58
CA LYS A 113 -12.71 -29.79 -4.59
C LYS A 113 -12.45 -31.27 -4.80
N ILE A 114 -12.86 -32.09 -3.83
CA ILE A 114 -12.99 -33.54 -3.98
C ILE A 114 -14.19 -33.78 -4.90
#